data_AF-A0A450VY36-F1
#
_entry.id   AF-A0A450VY36-F1
#
_cell.length_a   1.000
_cell.length_b   1.000
_cell.length_c   1.000
_cell.angle_alpha   90.00
_cell.angle_beta   90.00
_cell.angle_gamma   90.00
#
_symmetry.space_group_name_H-M   'P 1'
#
loop_
_entity.id
_entity.type
_entity.pdbx_description
1 polymer ?
#
loop_
_entity_poly.entity_id
_entity_poly.type
_entity_poly.pdbx_seq_one_letter_code
_entity_poly.pdbx_strand_id
1 'polypeptide(L)'
;MLNAEQTRSLLYWFKDIPDPGRPRGKRHRLTTVLGIVAGATLCGMRGYKAISDWARSLGPKARANFGCRRKNGSYVVPSESVIRDVLIRVDPVYPDKALQ
;
A
#
# COMPACT_ATOMS: atom_id res chain seq x y z
N MET A 1 -12.51 12.03 -1.98
CA MET A 1 -11.86 10.87 -2.63
C MET A 1 -10.48 11.29 -3.11
N LEU A 2 -9.45 10.45 -2.93
CA LEU A 2 -8.09 10.73 -3.43
C LEU A 2 -8.08 10.79 -4.96
N ASN A 3 -7.49 11.85 -5.52
CA ASN A 3 -7.34 12.02 -6.96
C ASN A 3 -6.07 11.32 -7.48
N ALA A 4 -6.00 11.05 -8.78
CA ALA A 4 -4.93 10.27 -9.40
C ALA A 4 -3.52 10.87 -9.18
N GLU A 5 -3.41 12.20 -9.16
CA GLU A 5 -2.13 12.87 -8.90
C GLU A 5 -1.66 12.69 -7.46
N GLN A 6 -2.59 12.81 -6.50
CA GLN A 6 -2.29 12.58 -5.07
C GLN A 6 -1.83 11.13 -4.84
N THR A 7 -2.45 10.15 -5.50
CA THR A 7 -1.99 8.75 -5.48
C THR A 7 -0.57 8.61 -6.01
N ARG A 8 -0.23 9.28 -7.11
CA ARG A 8 1.10 9.18 -7.75
C ARG A 8 2.19 9.83 -6.92
N SER A 9 1.95 11.03 -6.38
CA SER A 9 2.91 11.72 -5.50
C SER A 9 3.22 10.92 -4.24
N LEU A 10 2.20 10.28 -3.68
CA LEU A 10 2.33 9.47 -2.48
C LEU A 10 3.10 8.16 -2.76
N LEU A 11 2.88 7.52 -3.91
CA LEU A 11 3.73 6.40 -4.37
C LEU A 11 5.17 6.81 -4.64
N TYR A 12 5.39 8.03 -5.16
CA TYR A 12 6.73 8.55 -5.41
C TYR A 12 7.51 8.70 -4.10
N TRP A 13 6.90 9.30 -3.07
CA TRP A 13 7.49 9.41 -1.74
C TRP A 13 7.84 8.06 -1.11
N PHE A 14 6.97 7.06 -1.25
CA PHE A 14 7.25 5.73 -0.70
C PHE A 14 8.32 4.94 -1.46
N LYS A 15 8.72 5.38 -2.66
CA LYS A 15 9.76 4.71 -3.46
C LYS A 15 11.13 4.79 -2.80
N ASP A 16 11.38 5.84 -2.02
CA ASP A 16 12.65 6.05 -1.31
C ASP A 16 12.74 5.30 0.02
N ILE A 17 11.68 4.61 0.46
CA ILE A 17 11.74 3.75 1.64
C ILE A 17 12.45 2.45 1.23
N PRO A 18 13.67 2.18 1.74
CA PRO A 18 14.37 0.94 1.44
C PRO A 18 13.57 -0.25 1.98
N ASP A 19 13.30 -1.23 1.13
CA ASP A 19 12.57 -2.45 1.50
C ASP A 19 13.43 -3.28 2.46
N PRO A 20 13.11 -3.36 3.76
CA PRO A 20 14.00 -3.95 4.76
C PRO A 20 14.15 -5.48 4.62
N GLY A 21 13.38 -6.13 3.73
CA GLY A 21 13.28 -7.60 3.73
C GLY A 21 12.93 -8.27 2.39
N ARG A 22 13.96 -8.97 1.88
CA ARG A 22 14.04 -10.09 0.90
C ARG A 22 13.69 -9.82 -0.59
N PRO A 23 14.67 -9.96 -1.51
CA PRO A 23 14.55 -9.67 -2.94
C PRO A 23 14.18 -10.90 -3.80
N ARG A 24 13.18 -11.72 -3.41
CA ARG A 24 12.71 -12.83 -4.26
C ARG A 24 11.20 -12.99 -4.24
N GLY A 25 10.58 -12.79 -5.41
CA GLY A 25 9.24 -13.29 -5.72
C GLY A 25 8.03 -12.57 -5.12
N LYS A 26 8.12 -11.29 -4.72
CA LYS A 26 6.98 -10.58 -4.11
C LYS A 26 5.83 -10.40 -5.12
N ARG A 27 4.62 -10.83 -4.72
CA ARG A 27 3.36 -10.60 -5.46
C ARG A 27 2.99 -9.11 -5.54
N HIS A 28 3.41 -8.30 -4.57
CA HIS A 28 3.12 -6.86 -4.46
C HIS A 28 4.39 -6.07 -4.14
N ARG A 29 4.55 -4.89 -4.75
CA ARG A 29 5.63 -3.94 -4.43
C ARG A 29 5.35 -3.28 -3.08
N LEU A 30 6.40 -3.01 -2.29
CA LEU A 30 6.28 -2.33 -0.99
C LEU A 30 5.54 -0.99 -1.13
N THR A 31 5.94 -0.20 -2.14
CA THR A 31 5.31 1.07 -2.50
C THR A 31 3.81 0.96 -2.75
N THR A 32 3.35 -0.09 -3.43
CA THR A 32 1.92 -0.33 -3.67
C THR A 32 1.17 -0.61 -2.37
N VAL A 33 1.74 -1.40 -1.47
CA VAL A 33 1.09 -1.73 -0.20
C VAL A 33 1.01 -0.49 0.69
N LEU A 34 2.11 0.26 0.84
CA LEU A 34 2.14 1.51 1.60
C LEU A 34 1.21 2.58 1.01
N GLY A 35 1.18 2.72 -0.31
CA GLY A 35 0.29 3.64 -0.99
C GLY A 35 -1.19 3.31 -0.73
N ILE A 36 -1.56 2.03 -0.75
CA ILE A 36 -2.92 1.60 -0.42
C ILE A 36 -3.25 1.85 1.04
N VAL A 37 -2.34 1.56 1.97
CA VAL A 37 -2.55 1.82 3.40
C VAL A 37 -2.78 3.29 3.63
N ALA A 38 -1.87 4.16 3.17
CA ALA A 38 -2.00 5.59 3.34
C ALA A 38 -3.26 6.15 2.65
N GLY A 39 -3.58 5.65 1.45
CA GLY A 39 -4.81 6.03 0.76
C GLY A 39 -6.07 5.65 1.53
N ALA A 40 -6.10 4.46 2.12
CA ALA A 40 -7.20 4.00 2.95
C ALA A 40 -7.31 4.82 4.25
N THR A 41 -6.18 5.12 4.89
CA THR A 41 -6.13 5.95 6.11
C THR A 41 -6.65 7.36 5.85
N LEU A 42 -6.28 7.98 4.72
CA LEU A 42 -6.81 9.28 4.29
C LEU A 42 -8.31 9.22 3.97
N CYS A 43 -8.83 8.06 3.58
CA CYS A 43 -10.26 7.81 3.42
C CYS A 43 -10.96 7.40 4.74
N GLY A 44 -10.27 7.48 5.90
CA GLY A 44 -10.84 7.20 7.21
C GLY A 44 -10.92 5.71 7.58
N MET A 45 -10.33 4.82 6.77
CA MET A 45 -10.34 3.39 7.03
C MET A 45 -9.34 3.06 8.13
N ARG A 46 -9.77 2.29 9.13
CA ARG A 46 -8.95 1.89 10.28
C ARG A 46 -8.92 0.38 10.44
N GLY A 47 -7.73 -0.15 10.67
CA GLY A 47 -7.48 -1.58 10.81
C GLY A 47 -7.21 -2.29 9.48
N TYR A 48 -6.44 -3.38 9.53
CA TYR A 48 -5.95 -4.09 8.34
C TYR A 48 -7.07 -4.59 7.44
N LYS A 49 -8.14 -5.13 8.04
CA LYS A 49 -9.31 -5.64 7.32
C LYS A 49 -9.99 -4.53 6.50
N ALA A 50 -10.31 -3.40 7.13
CA ALA A 50 -10.96 -2.26 6.47
C ALA A 50 -10.11 -1.69 5.32
N ILE A 51 -8.79 -1.62 5.50
CA ILE A 51 -7.86 -1.20 4.45
C ILE A 51 -7.89 -2.19 3.28
N SER A 52 -7.88 -3.49 3.56
CA SER A 52 -7.91 -4.52 2.53
C SER A 52 -9.24 -4.54 1.76
N ASP A 53 -10.36 -4.31 2.46
CA ASP A 53 -11.68 -4.24 1.85
C ASP A 53 -11.86 -2.95 1.04
N TRP A 54 -11.30 -1.83 1.51
CA TRP A 54 -11.21 -0.60 0.72
C TRP A 54 -10.37 -0.81 -0.55
N ALA A 55 -9.23 -1.47 -0.45
CA ALA A 55 -8.41 -1.79 -1.62
C ALA A 55 -9.19 -2.66 -2.63
N ARG A 56 -9.99 -3.60 -2.14
CA ARG A 56 -10.89 -4.43 -2.97
C ARG A 56 -12.04 -3.63 -3.57
N SER A 57 -12.55 -2.60 -2.90
CA SER A 57 -13.61 -1.76 -3.46
C SER A 57 -13.12 -0.79 -4.54
N LEU A 58 -11.80 -0.55 -4.64
CA LEU A 58 -11.22 0.28 -5.70
C LEU A 58 -11.48 -0.30 -7.09
N GLY A 59 -11.88 0.58 -8.02
CA GLY A 59 -12.02 0.24 -9.43
C GLY A 59 -10.67 -0.02 -10.13
N PRO A 60 -10.67 -0.62 -11.35
CA PRO A 60 -9.45 -1.00 -12.07
C PRO A 60 -8.47 0.15 -12.31
N LYS A 61 -8.96 1.35 -12.62
CA LYS A 61 -8.13 2.55 -12.83
C LYS A 61 -7.40 2.98 -11.56
N ALA A 62 -8.09 2.97 -10.41
CA ALA A 62 -7.49 3.33 -9.14
C ALA A 62 -6.42 2.31 -8.73
N ARG A 63 -6.70 1.01 -8.89
CA ARG A 63 -5.70 -0.05 -8.62
C ARG A 63 -4.46 0.06 -9.53
N ALA A 64 -4.66 0.43 -10.80
CA ALA A 64 -3.56 0.71 -11.73
C ALA A 64 -2.71 1.89 -11.26
N ASN A 65 -3.35 2.98 -10.80
CA ASN A 65 -2.67 4.15 -10.25
C ASN A 65 -1.84 3.80 -9.01
N PHE A 66 -2.30 2.87 -8.15
CA PHE A 66 -1.53 2.35 -7.02
C PHE A 66 -0.37 1.41 -7.44
N GLY A 67 -0.18 1.15 -8.74
CA GLY A 67 0.85 0.26 -9.23
C GLY A 67 0.57 -1.22 -8.95
N CYS A 68 -0.69 -1.60 -8.74
CA CYS A 68 -1.07 -2.99 -8.55
C CYS A 68 -0.64 -3.83 -9.76
N ARG A 69 -0.17 -5.05 -9.52
CA ARG A 69 0.20 -5.95 -10.61
C ARG A 69 -1.07 -6.47 -11.30
N ARG A 70 -1.07 -6.46 -12.64
CA ARG A 70 -2.12 -7.11 -13.42
C ARG A 70 -1.86 -8.61 -13.52
N LYS A 71 -2.84 -9.44 -13.16
CA LYS A 71 -2.82 -10.91 -13.30
C LYS A 71 -4.18 -11.36 -13.84
N ASN A 72 -4.18 -12.17 -14.90
CA ASN A 72 -5.41 -12.70 -15.53
C ASN A 72 -6.48 -11.61 -15.80
N GLY A 73 -6.06 -10.47 -16.36
CA GLY A 73 -6.96 -9.35 -16.67
C GLY A 73 -7.37 -8.45 -15.49
N SER A 74 -7.07 -8.83 -14.24
CA SER A 74 -7.44 -8.06 -13.05
C SER A 74 -6.24 -7.51 -12.28
N TYR A 75 -6.41 -6.34 -11.67
CA TYR A 75 -5.40 -5.78 -10.76
C TYR A 75 -5.50 -6.43 -9.39
N VAL A 76 -4.43 -7.11 -8.98
CA VAL A 76 -4.37 -7.82 -7.71
C VAL A 76 -4.00 -6.83 -6.62
N VAL A 77 -4.90 -6.69 -5.64
CA VAL A 77 -4.72 -5.86 -4.46
C VAL A 77 -4.15 -6.68 -3.31
N PRO A 78 -3.39 -6.07 -2.39
CA PRO A 78 -2.86 -6.79 -1.24
C PRO A 78 -3.98 -7.26 -0.32
N SER A 79 -3.84 -8.47 0.23
CA SER A 79 -4.74 -8.97 1.26
C SER A 79 -4.40 -8.37 2.63
N GLU A 80 -5.31 -8.52 3.58
CA GLU A 80 -5.11 -8.13 4.98
C GLU A 80 -3.78 -8.68 5.54
N SER A 81 -3.48 -9.96 5.33
CA SER A 81 -2.24 -10.58 5.81
C SER A 81 -0.99 -9.95 5.19
N VAL A 82 -1.03 -9.58 3.91
CA VAL A 82 0.09 -8.90 3.23
C VAL A 82 0.26 -7.48 3.78
N ILE A 83 -0.84 -6.76 4.03
CA ILE A 83 -0.81 -5.43 4.63
C ILE A 83 -0.19 -5.50 6.04
N ARG A 84 -0.67 -6.42 6.87
CA ARG A 84 -0.16 -6.63 8.22
C ARG A 84 1.32 -6.99 8.22
N ASP A 85 1.72 -7.95 7.40
CA ASP A 85 3.11 -8.42 7.29
C ASP A 85 4.06 -7.33 6.79
N VAL A 86 3.62 -6.49 5.85
CA VAL A 86 4.39 -5.32 5.40
C VAL A 86 4.50 -4.28 6.50
N LEU A 87 3.40 -3.92 7.15
CA LEU A 87 3.40 -2.91 8.20
C LEU A 87 4.27 -3.37 9.37
N ILE A 88 4.12 -4.61 9.87
CA ILE A 88 4.98 -5.17 10.93
C ILE A 88 6.47 -5.21 10.53
N ARG A 89 6.84 -5.20 9.25
CA ARG A 89 8.26 -5.13 8.83
C ARG A 89 8.77 -3.71 8.68
N VAL A 90 7.91 -2.76 8.34
CA VAL A 90 8.27 -1.34 8.20
C VAL A 90 8.23 -0.64 9.56
N ASP A 91 7.27 -0.98 10.42
CA ASP A 91 7.10 -0.46 11.78
C ASP A 91 8.34 -0.60 12.68
N PRO A 92 9.08 -1.73 12.72
CA PRO A 92 10.33 -1.84 13.49
C PRO A 92 11.46 -0.99 12.92
N VAL A 93 11.30 -0.41 11.72
CA VAL A 93 12.28 0.51 11.10
C VAL A 93 11.95 1.97 11.44
N TYR A 94 10.77 2.27 12.00
CA TYR A 94 10.37 3.63 12.39
C TYR A 94 9.87 3.75 13.85
N PRO A 95 10.58 3.24 14.88
CA PRO A 95 10.10 3.42 16.25
C PRO A 95 10.15 4.87 16.79
N ASP A 96 10.85 5.86 16.20
CA ASP A 96 11.18 7.09 16.98
C ASP A 96 11.25 8.43 16.21
N LYS A 97 10.33 8.74 15.30
CA LYS A 97 10.27 10.11 14.70
C LYS A 97 8.89 10.78 14.63
N ALA A 98 7.94 10.35 15.45
CA ALA A 98 6.62 10.99 15.54
C ALA A 98 6.27 11.54 16.94
N LEU A 99 7.26 11.65 17.84
CA LEU A 99 7.11 12.22 19.19
C LEU A 99 8.17 13.29 19.52
N GLN A 100 8.59 14.11 18.55
CA GLN A 100 9.27 15.37 18.82
C GLN A 100 8.54 16.54 18.17
#